data_AF-A0AAU5WBQ8-F1
#
_entry.id   AF-A0AAU5WBQ8-F1
#
_cell.length_a   1.000
_cell.length_b   1.000
_cell.length_c   1.000
_cell.angle_alpha   90.00
_cell.angle_beta   90.00
_cell.angle_gamma   90.00
#
_symmetry.space_group_name_H-M   'P 1'
#
loop_
_entity.id
_entity.type
_entity.pdbx_description
1 polymer ?
#
loop_
_entity_poly.entity_id
_entity_poly.type
_entity_poly.pdbx_seq_one_letter_code
_entity_poly.pdbx_strand_id
1 'polypeptide(L)'
;MSEDLAAVIADQLKRTGETGTVYHSPDERDRLRAAGRQAGRLLNRPVRTFDTAARHPRCDADQCGTVRIALADWGTNPLESQLSETRANKVIERALSE
;
A
#
# COMPACT_ATOMS: atom_id res chain seq x y z
N MET A 1 -5.04 -23.07 0.68
CA MET A 1 -4.48 -22.29 1.80
C MET A 1 -4.85 -20.84 1.55
N SER A 2 -5.68 -20.21 2.38
CA SER A 2 -5.90 -18.76 2.23
C SER A 2 -4.60 -18.08 2.63
N GLU A 3 -3.95 -17.37 1.70
CA GLU A 3 -2.82 -16.51 2.06
C GLU A 3 -3.25 -15.54 3.15
N ASP A 4 -2.43 -15.41 4.20
CA ASP A 4 -2.66 -14.43 5.24
C ASP A 4 -2.58 -13.04 4.60
N LEU A 5 -3.72 -12.37 4.53
CA LEU A 5 -3.87 -11.04 3.93
C LEU A 5 -2.84 -10.04 4.48
N ALA A 6 -2.48 -10.17 5.77
CA ALA A 6 -1.44 -9.32 6.37
C ALA A 6 -0.04 -9.59 5.78
N ALA A 7 0.28 -10.85 5.45
CA ALA A 7 1.55 -11.20 4.83
C ALA A 7 1.65 -10.69 3.38
N VAL A 8 0.56 -10.75 2.62
CA VAL A 8 0.48 -10.20 1.26
C VAL A 8 0.68 -8.68 1.28
N ILE A 9 -0.03 -7.98 2.18
CA ILE A 9 0.11 -6.53 2.34
C ILE A 9 1.53 -6.18 2.79
N ALA A 10 2.13 -6.94 3.71
CA ALA A 10 3.49 -6.71 4.17
C ALA A 10 4.52 -6.83 3.04
N ASP A 11 4.40 -7.83 2.16
CA ASP A 11 5.27 -7.97 0.99
C ASP A 11 5.12 -6.81 0.00
N GLN A 12 3.89 -6.35 -0.25
CA GLN A 12 3.66 -5.15 -1.07
C GLN A 12 4.29 -3.91 -0.45
N LEU A 13 4.04 -3.64 0.84
CA LEU A 13 4.60 -2.50 1.56
C LEU A 13 6.14 -2.49 1.54
N LYS A 14 6.80 -3.64 1.64
CA LYS A 14 8.27 -3.73 1.50
C LYS A 14 8.78 -3.25 0.14
N ARG A 15 8.00 -3.47 -0.93
CA ARG A 15 8.45 -3.21 -2.31
C ARG A 15 8.17 -1.78 -2.75
N THR A 16 6.99 -1.27 -2.40
CA THR A 16 6.43 -0.03 -2.95
C THR A 16 6.23 1.07 -1.91
N GLY A 17 6.28 0.75 -0.61
CA GLY A 17 5.98 1.70 0.46
C GLY A 17 4.49 1.91 0.73
N GLU A 18 3.63 1.55 -0.22
CA GLU A 18 2.19 1.70 -0.13
C GLU A 18 1.42 0.68 -0.99
N THR A 19 0.18 0.42 -0.61
CA THR A 19 -0.77 -0.37 -1.40
C THR A 19 -2.19 0.15 -1.23
N GLY A 20 -3.08 -0.19 -2.16
CA GLY A 20 -4.49 0.16 -2.13
C GLY A 20 -5.36 -1.03 -2.50
N THR A 21 -6.45 -1.24 -1.76
CA THR A 21 -7.40 -2.32 -2.03
C THR A 21 -8.83 -1.79 -1.95
N VAL A 22 -9.64 -2.16 -2.94
CA VAL A 22 -11.06 -1.81 -2.99
C VAL A 22 -11.82 -2.63 -1.95
N TYR A 23 -12.77 -1.99 -1.28
CA TYR A 23 -13.73 -2.66 -0.41
C TYR A 23 -15.15 -2.40 -0.90
N HIS A 24 -16.03 -3.35 -0.68
CA HIS A 24 -17.43 -3.30 -1.06
C HIS A 24 -18.39 -3.26 0.14
N SER A 25 -17.84 -3.39 1.36
CA SER A 25 -18.60 -3.28 2.60
C SER A 25 -17.77 -2.67 3.73
N PRO A 26 -18.42 -2.09 4.77
CA PRO A 26 -17.73 -1.61 5.97
C PRO A 26 -16.92 -2.72 6.68
N ASP A 27 -17.43 -3.95 6.71
CA ASP A 27 -16.74 -5.08 7.33
C ASP A 27 -15.44 -5.42 6.60
N GLU A 28 -15.47 -5.40 5.26
CA GLU A 28 -14.29 -5.63 4.43
C GLU A 28 -13.26 -4.51 4.61
N ARG A 29 -13.71 -3.25 4.68
CA ARG A 29 -12.86 -2.09 4.98
C ARG A 29 -12.12 -2.29 6.30
N ASP A 30 -12.83 -2.70 7.35
CA ASP A 30 -12.24 -2.84 8.68
C ASP A 30 -11.30 -4.05 8.77
N ARG A 31 -11.59 -5.13 8.03
CA ARG A 31 -10.64 -6.27 7.83
C ARG A 31 -9.36 -5.82 7.12
N LEU A 32 -9.46 -5.05 6.03
CA LEU A 32 -8.30 -4.53 5.30
C LEU A 32 -7.45 -3.62 6.18
N ARG A 33 -8.07 -2.74 6.97
CA ARG A 33 -7.37 -1.88 7.94
C ARG A 33 -6.66 -2.69 9.02
N ALA A 34 -7.32 -3.71 9.56
CA ALA A 34 -6.73 -4.58 10.57
C ALA A 34 -5.53 -5.34 9.99
N ALA A 35 -5.66 -5.90 8.78
CA ALA A 35 -4.58 -6.57 8.07
C ALA A 35 -3.42 -5.62 7.77
N GLY A 36 -3.69 -4.37 7.37
CA GLY A 36 -2.65 -3.35 7.18
C GLY A 36 -1.88 -3.01 8.46
N ARG A 37 -2.57 -2.90 9.60
CA ARG A 37 -1.91 -2.70 10.90
C ARG A 37 -1.08 -3.92 11.31
N GLN A 38 -1.58 -5.13 11.06
CA GLN A 38 -0.85 -6.37 11.32
C GLN A 38 0.38 -6.48 10.41
N ALA A 39 0.27 -6.10 9.14
CA ALA A 39 1.39 -6.01 8.22
C ALA A 39 2.47 -5.06 8.75
N GLY A 40 2.10 -3.89 9.26
CA GLY A 40 3.05 -2.98 9.93
C GLY A 40 3.79 -3.64 11.10
N ARG A 41 3.10 -4.43 11.92
CA ARG A 41 3.74 -5.22 13.00
C ARG A 41 4.70 -6.27 12.47
N LEU A 42 4.32 -7.00 11.41
CA LEU A 42 5.19 -7.99 10.76
C LEU A 42 6.46 -7.35 10.18
N LEU A 43 6.36 -6.10 9.72
CA LEU A 43 7.49 -5.32 9.22
C LEU A 43 8.28 -4.60 10.32
N ASN A 44 7.76 -4.58 11.55
CA ASN A 44 8.23 -3.73 12.63
C ASN A 44 8.35 -2.24 12.21
N ARG A 45 7.35 -1.74 11.46
CA ARG A 45 7.32 -0.37 10.93
C ARG A 45 5.95 0.28 11.14
N PRO A 46 5.92 1.62 11.33
CA PRO A 46 4.66 2.34 11.47
C PRO A 46 3.91 2.37 10.14
N VAL A 47 2.61 2.06 10.17
CA VAL A 47 1.71 2.08 9.01
C VAL A 47 0.55 3.03 9.27
N ARG A 48 0.16 3.79 8.25
CA ARG A 48 -1.07 4.60 8.23
C ARG A 48 -2.05 4.00 7.23
N THR A 49 -3.32 4.00 7.62
CA THR A 49 -4.43 3.56 6.77
C THR A 49 -5.36 4.72 6.51
N PHE A 50 -5.71 4.96 5.25
CA PHE A 50 -6.59 6.03 4.81
C PHE A 50 -7.74 5.44 4.00
N ASP A 51 -8.92 6.01 4.13
CA ASP A 51 -10.00 5.70 3.20
C ASP A 51 -10.03 6.76 2.11
N THR A 52 -10.04 6.33 0.87
CA THR A 52 -10.40 7.19 -0.25
C THR A 52 -11.82 6.84 -0.66
N ALA A 53 -12.72 7.81 -0.46
CA ALA A 53 -14.13 7.74 -0.89
C ALA A 53 -14.27 7.96 -2.41
N ALA A 54 -13.32 7.44 -3.19
CA ALA A 54 -13.47 7.43 -4.64
C ALA A 54 -14.57 6.42 -4.95
N ARG A 55 -15.77 6.94 -5.26
CA ARG A 55 -16.94 6.16 -5.70
C ARG A 55 -16.47 5.22 -6.82
N HIS A 56 -16.36 3.93 -6.53
CA HIS A 56 -15.88 2.99 -7.54
C HIS A 56 -16.94 2.94 -8.66
N PRO A 57 -16.61 3.20 -9.93
CA PRO A 57 -17.60 3.37 -11.00
C PRO A 57 -18.44 2.11 -11.30
N ARG A 58 -18.10 0.96 -10.69
CA ARG A 58 -18.86 -0.30 -10.76
C ARG A 58 -19.62 -0.67 -9.47
N CYS A 59 -19.66 0.23 -8.48
CA CYS A 59 -20.38 0.00 -7.24
C CYS A 59 -21.62 0.89 -7.18
N ASP A 60 -22.79 0.26 -7.15
CA ASP A 60 -24.09 0.94 -7.00
C ASP A 60 -24.37 1.37 -5.55
N ALA A 61 -23.58 0.89 -4.58
CA ALA A 61 -23.73 1.23 -3.18
C ALA A 61 -22.79 2.36 -2.76
N ASP A 62 -23.32 3.34 -2.01
CA ASP A 62 -22.56 4.41 -1.33
C ASP A 62 -21.56 3.89 -0.25
N GLN A 63 -21.33 2.57 -0.20
CA GLN A 63 -20.50 1.87 0.78
C GLN A 63 -19.22 1.27 0.18
N CYS A 64 -18.93 1.54 -1.09
CA CYS A 64 -17.67 1.13 -1.72
C CYS A 64 -16.63 2.24 -1.69
N GLY A 65 -15.36 1.85 -1.53
CA GLY A 65 -14.23 2.77 -1.61
C GLY A 65 -12.91 2.00 -1.68
N THR A 66 -11.81 2.70 -1.44
CA THR A 66 -10.48 2.08 -1.38
C THR A 66 -9.85 2.34 -0.03
N VAL A 67 -9.30 1.30 0.61
CA VAL A 67 -8.38 1.47 1.75
C VAL A 67 -6.98 1.59 1.17
N ARG A 68 -6.33 2.72 1.42
CA ARG A 68 -4.90 2.92 1.16
C ARG A 68 -4.12 2.64 2.43
N ILE A 69 -3.07 1.84 2.32
CA ILE A 69 -2.20 1.43 3.41
C ILE A 69 -0.79 1.86 3.03
N ALA A 70 -0.14 2.69 3.85
CA ALA A 70 1.18 3.23 3.55
C ALA A 70 2.10 3.20 4.77
N LEU A 71 3.38 2.96 4.53
CA LEU A 71 4.42 3.08 5.56
C LEU A 71 4.59 4.55 5.93
N ALA A 72 4.43 4.86 7.22
CA ALA A 72 4.45 6.23 7.72
C ALA A 72 5.84 6.86 7.68
N ASP A 73 6.87 6.02 7.67
CA ASP A 73 8.29 6.37 7.71
C ASP A 73 8.98 6.25 6.34
N TRP A 74 8.23 5.97 5.27
CA TRP A 74 8.79 5.68 3.96
C TRP A 74 9.68 6.81 3.41
N GLY A 75 9.15 8.03 3.38
CA GLY A 75 9.89 9.20 2.86
C GLY A 75 11.00 9.71 3.79
N THR A 76 10.99 9.30 5.06
CA THR A 76 12.00 9.69 6.05
C THR A 76 13.11 8.66 6.20
N ASN A 77 12.99 7.49 5.57
CA ASN A 77 14.02 6.45 5.64
C ASN A 77 15.14 6.75 4.62
N PRO A 78 16.37 7.04 5.07
CA PRO A 78 17.46 7.44 4.18
C PRO A 78 17.79 6.38 3.11
N LEU A 79 17.68 5.09 3.47
CA LEU A 79 17.94 3.99 2.54
C LEU A 79 16.88 3.88 1.45
N GLU A 80 15.61 4.09 1.78
CA GLU A 80 14.52 4.07 0.80
C GLU A 80 14.60 5.28 -0.14
N SER A 81 15.00 6.46 0.37
CA SER A 81 15.24 7.64 -0.46
C SER A 81 16.36 7.39 -1.49
N GLN A 82 17.49 6.82 -1.04
CA GLN A 82 18.61 6.48 -1.92
C GLN A 82 18.25 5.41 -2.96
N LEU A 83 17.47 4.39 -2.56
CA LEU A 83 16.99 3.35 -3.46
C LEU A 83 15.99 3.92 -4.49
N SER A 84 15.11 4.81 -4.07
CA SER A 84 14.15 5.48 -4.95
C SER A 84 14.89 6.35 -5.99
N GLU A 85 15.89 7.11 -5.57
CA GLU A 85 16.72 7.92 -6.46
C GLU A 85 17.50 7.04 -7.44
N THR A 86 18.12 5.95 -6.97
CA THR A 86 18.83 5.00 -7.83
C THR A 86 17.91 4.34 -8.86
N ARG A 87 16.69 3.95 -8.47
CA ARG A 87 15.69 3.38 -9.38
C ARG A 87 15.23 4.40 -10.41
N ALA A 88 14.96 5.63 -10.00
CA ALA A 88 14.57 6.71 -10.90
C ALA A 88 15.68 6.99 -11.93
N ASN A 89 16.93 7.08 -11.48
CA ASN A 89 18.07 7.31 -12.36
C ASN A 89 18.25 6.17 -13.38
N LYS A 90 18.12 4.90 -12.96
CA LYS A 90 18.17 3.76 -13.89
C LYS A 90 17.06 3.78 -14.94
N VAL A 91 15.86 4.22 -14.58
CA VAL A 91 14.74 4.35 -15.53
C VAL A 91 15.03 5.46 -16.54
N ILE A 92 15.57 6.59 -16.10
CA ILE A 92 15.98 7.70 -16.97
C ILE A 92 17.12 7.28 -17.90
N GLU A 93 18.17 6.65 -17.37
CA GLU A 93 19.29 6.14 -18.16
C GLU A 93 18.81 5.17 -19.24
N ARG A 94 17.90 4.25 -18.89
CA ARG A 94 17.33 3.32 -19.86
C ARG A 94 16.54 4.04 -20.95
N ALA A 95 15.73 5.04 -20.60
CA ALA A 95 14.94 5.81 -21.55
C ALA A 95 15.81 6.71 -22.47
N LEU A 96 17.01 7.09 -22.04
CA LEU A 96 17.98 7.84 -22.86
C LEU A 96 18.89 6.94 -23.70
N SER A 97 18.91 5.63 -23.41
CA SER A 97 19.74 4.64 -24.11
C SER A 97 18.98 3.86 -25.20
N GLU A 98 17.66 4.03 -25.26
CA GLU A 98 16.76 3.52 -26.32
C GLU A 98 16.50 4.61 -27.37
#